data_AF-A0A3S9PT64-F1
#
_entry.id   AF-A0A3S9PT64-F1
#
_cell.length_a   1.000
_cell.length_b   1.000
_cell.length_c   1.000
_cell.angle_alpha   90.00
_cell.angle_beta   90.00
_cell.angle_gamma   90.00
#
_symmetry.space_group_name_H-M   'P 1'
#
loop_
_entity.id
_entity.type
_entity.pdbx_description
1 polymer ?
#
loop_
_entity_poly.entity_id
_entity_poly.type
_entity_poly.pdbx_seq_one_letter_code
_entity_poly.pdbx_strand_id
1 'polypeptide(L)'
;MLLFLLAELWLAQSGLSGLMASVAVAVAASVVATAALLLAAVAARASGPLTPTRIRTAIRDRELRTAFLAQRDPDARGRRRPRAPGRPVPTAA
;
A
#
# COMPACT_ATOMS: atom_id res chain seq x y z
N MET A 1 0.28 49.78 39.40
CA MET A 1 -0.85 48.91 39.82
C MET A 1 -1.78 48.59 38.63
N LEU A 2 -2.43 49.57 38.00
CA LEU A 2 -3.36 49.31 36.87
C LEU A 2 -2.70 48.62 35.65
N LEU A 3 -1.53 49.08 35.21
CA LEU A 3 -0.79 48.47 34.09
C LEU A 3 -0.39 47.02 34.37
N PHE A 4 -0.08 46.70 35.63
CA PHE A 4 0.27 45.35 36.06
C PHE A 4 -0.94 44.42 35.99
N LEU A 5 -2.11 44.87 36.44
CA LEU A 5 -3.37 44.12 36.35
C LEU A 5 -3.80 43.88 34.89
N LEU A 6 -3.58 44.86 34.00
CA LEU A 6 -3.86 44.72 32.57
C LEU A 6 -2.93 43.70 31.90
N ALA A 7 -1.65 43.67 32.27
CA ALA A 7 -0.69 42.69 31.74
C ALA A 7 -1.05 41.25 32.16
N GLU A 8 -1.38 41.04 33.44
CA GLU A 8 -1.83 39.74 33.96
C GLU A 8 -3.14 39.27 33.29
N LEU A 9 -4.10 40.17 33.09
CA LEU A 9 -5.35 39.86 32.38
C LEU A 9 -5.10 39.47 30.91
N TRP A 10 -4.19 40.18 30.23
CA TRP A 10 -3.83 39.90 28.85
C TRP A 10 -3.10 38.55 28.72
N LEU A 11 -2.20 38.25 29.66
CA LEU A 11 -1.49 36.99 29.73
C LEU A 11 -2.46 35.82 30.00
N ALA A 12 -3.38 35.97 30.96
CA ALA A 12 -4.42 34.98 31.24
C ALA A 12 -5.33 34.72 30.02
N GLN A 13 -5.74 35.77 29.32
CA GLN A 13 -6.56 35.67 28.10
C GLN A 13 -5.80 34.99 26.95
N SER A 14 -4.51 35.28 26.80
CA SER A 14 -3.64 34.62 25.81
C SER A 14 -3.41 33.14 26.11
N GLY A 15 -3.32 32.77 27.41
CA GLY A 15 -3.20 31.37 27.83
C GLY A 15 -4.49 30.58 27.58
N LEU A 16 -5.65 31.17 27.87
CA LEU A 16 -6.95 30.55 27.58
C LEU A 16 -7.16 30.33 26.08
N SER A 17 -6.83 31.33 25.25
CA SER A 17 -6.96 31.21 23.78
C SER A 17 -6.00 30.17 23.20
N GLY A 18 -4.77 30.09 23.73
CA GLY A 18 -3.79 29.05 23.37
C GLY A 18 -4.27 27.63 23.75
N LEU A 19 -4.88 27.47 24.92
CA LEU A 19 -5.49 26.19 25.35
C LEU A 19 -6.68 25.80 24.46
N MET A 20 -7.54 26.75 24.11
CA MET A 20 -8.67 26.46 23.21
C MET A 20 -8.18 26.10 21.79
N ALA A 21 -7.13 26.77 21.29
CA ALA A 21 -6.52 26.44 20.02
C ALA A 21 -5.89 25.04 20.02
N SER A 22 -5.18 24.66 21.09
CA SER A 22 -4.57 23.33 21.19
C SER A 22 -5.64 22.22 21.30
N VAL A 23 -6.71 22.46 22.04
CA VAL A 23 -7.88 21.56 22.10
C VAL A 23 -8.52 21.41 20.73
N ALA A 24 -8.75 22.51 20.00
CA ALA A 24 -9.32 22.46 18.65
C ALA A 24 -8.45 21.66 17.67
N VAL A 25 -7.12 21.85 17.73
CA VAL A 25 -6.16 21.07 16.91
C VAL A 25 -6.17 19.60 17.29
N ALA A 26 -6.20 19.27 18.58
CA ALA A 26 -6.26 17.89 19.06
C ALA A 26 -7.55 17.19 18.61
N VAL A 27 -8.69 17.86 18.69
CA VAL A 27 -9.99 17.35 18.21
C VAL A 27 -9.94 17.14 16.69
N ALA A 28 -9.46 18.12 15.93
CA ALA A 28 -9.33 17.99 14.47
C ALA A 28 -8.41 16.83 14.07
N ALA A 29 -7.26 16.69 14.72
CA ALA A 29 -6.33 15.58 14.50
C ALA A 29 -6.99 14.22 14.82
N SER A 30 -7.78 14.15 15.90
CA SER A 30 -8.50 12.93 16.29
C SER A 30 -9.57 12.55 15.27
N VAL A 31 -10.31 13.52 14.74
CA VAL A 31 -11.31 13.30 13.68
C VAL A 31 -10.64 12.79 12.40
N VAL A 32 -9.51 13.39 12.00
CA VAL A 32 -8.77 12.95 10.81
C VAL A 32 -8.22 11.54 10.99
N ALA A 33 -7.62 11.25 12.16
CA ALA A 33 -7.07 9.93 12.47
C ALA A 33 -8.16 8.84 12.47
N THR A 34 -9.30 9.11 13.11
CA THR A 34 -10.44 8.17 13.15
C THR A 34 -11.03 7.95 11.76
N ALA A 35 -11.22 9.00 10.96
CA ALA A 35 -11.68 8.87 9.58
C ALA A 35 -10.72 8.02 8.73
N ALA A 36 -9.40 8.25 8.86
CA ALA A 36 -8.39 7.48 8.15
C ALA A 36 -8.40 6.00 8.55
N LEU A 37 -8.54 5.70 9.84
CA LEU A 37 -8.65 4.33 10.34
C LEU A 37 -9.91 3.62 9.83
N LEU A 38 -11.05 4.31 9.80
CA LEU A 38 -12.31 3.77 9.26
C LEU A 38 -12.18 3.48 7.75
N LEU A 39 -11.61 4.41 6.99
CA LEU A 39 -11.32 4.21 5.56
C LEU A 39 -10.41 3.01 5.32
N ALA A 40 -9.33 2.89 6.10
CA ALA A 40 -8.41 1.76 6.01
C ALA A 40 -9.11 0.42 6.36
N ALA A 41 -9.95 0.41 7.39
CA ALA A 41 -10.72 -0.77 7.78
C ALA A 41 -11.70 -1.19 6.68
N VAL A 42 -12.43 -0.24 6.09
CA VAL A 42 -13.34 -0.51 4.96
C VAL A 42 -12.57 -1.03 3.75
N ALA A 43 -11.43 -0.42 3.41
CA ALA A 43 -10.58 -0.87 2.30
C ALA A 43 -10.06 -2.30 2.52
N ALA A 44 -9.61 -2.61 3.74
CA ALA A 44 -9.13 -3.94 4.10
C ALA A 44 -10.24 -5.01 4.01
N ARG A 45 -11.50 -4.64 4.31
CA ARG A 45 -12.65 -5.55 4.18
C ARG A 45 -13.08 -5.73 2.73
N ALA A 46 -12.93 -4.70 1.88
CA ALA A 46 -13.26 -4.78 0.47
C ALA A 46 -12.39 -5.79 -0.28
N SER A 47 -11.12 -5.93 0.11
CA SER A 47 -10.23 -7.01 -0.32
C SER A 47 -10.48 -8.28 0.50
N GLY A 48 -11.65 -8.91 0.34
CA GLY A 48 -11.91 -10.22 0.93
C GLY A 48 -10.87 -11.28 0.49
N PRO A 49 -10.70 -12.37 1.26
CA PRO A 49 -9.74 -13.42 0.93
C PRO A 49 -9.99 -13.96 -0.48
N LEU A 50 -8.93 -13.98 -1.31
CA LEU A 50 -9.03 -14.49 -2.67
C LEU A 50 -9.38 -15.99 -2.60
N THR A 51 -10.53 -16.37 -3.17
CA THR A 51 -10.89 -17.78 -3.27
C THR A 51 -9.88 -18.50 -4.18
N PRO A 52 -9.55 -19.78 -3.90
CA PRO A 52 -8.63 -20.54 -4.76
C PRO A 52 -9.06 -20.53 -6.24
N THR A 53 -10.36 -20.49 -6.50
CA THR A 53 -10.92 -20.36 -7.85
C THR A 53 -10.55 -19.03 -8.50
N ARG A 54 -10.65 -17.90 -7.79
CA ARG A 54 -10.29 -16.56 -8.30
C ARG A 54 -8.80 -16.45 -8.61
N ILE A 55 -7.96 -17.12 -7.82
CA ILE A 55 -6.52 -17.21 -8.07
C ILE A 55 -6.28 -18.01 -9.35
N ARG A 56 -6.88 -19.21 -9.47
CA ARG A 56 -6.74 -20.05 -10.67
C ARG A 56 -7.25 -19.36 -11.93
N THR A 57 -8.37 -18.64 -11.87
CA THR A 57 -8.88 -17.89 -13.03
C THR A 57 -7.98 -16.72 -13.38
N ALA A 58 -7.44 -15.98 -12.40
CA ALA A 58 -6.48 -14.91 -12.66
C ALA A 58 -5.17 -15.42 -13.27
N ILE A 59 -4.67 -16.58 -12.81
CA ILE A 59 -3.52 -17.26 -13.42
C ILE A 59 -3.84 -17.67 -14.85
N ARG A 60 -4.99 -18.31 -15.09
CA ARG A 60 -5.40 -18.75 -16.43
C ARG A 60 -5.56 -17.57 -17.39
N ASP A 61 -6.14 -16.47 -16.92
CA ASP A 61 -6.33 -15.26 -17.71
C ASP A 61 -4.99 -14.56 -18.02
N ARG A 62 -4.07 -14.56 -17.06
CA ARG A 62 -2.69 -14.10 -17.28
C ARG A 62 -1.96 -14.99 -18.29
N GLU A 63 -2.05 -16.31 -18.13
CA GLU A 63 -1.49 -17.29 -19.08
C GLU A 63 -2.02 -17.04 -20.48
N LEU A 64 -3.33 -16.87 -20.69
CA LEU A 64 -3.91 -16.60 -22.01
C LEU A 64 -3.42 -15.28 -22.60
N ARG A 65 -3.34 -14.21 -21.81
CA ARG A 65 -2.81 -12.91 -22.26
C ARG A 65 -1.32 -12.95 -22.63
N THR A 66 -0.54 -13.82 -21.98
CA THR A 66 0.90 -13.99 -22.25
C THR A 66 1.24 -15.23 -23.07
N ALA A 67 0.23 -16.06 -23.42
CA ALA A 67 0.42 -17.30 -24.17
C ALA A 67 1.02 -17.00 -25.55
N PHE A 68 0.68 -15.83 -26.09
CA PHE A 68 1.26 -15.27 -27.29
C PHE A 68 2.24 -14.14 -26.96
N LEU A 69 3.21 -14.39 -26.08
CA LEU A 69 4.51 -13.74 -26.28
C LEU A 69 5.05 -14.30 -27.60
N ALA A 70 5.38 -13.44 -28.56
CA ALA A 70 6.06 -13.89 -29.78
C ALA A 70 7.22 -14.79 -29.34
N GLN A 71 7.06 -16.09 -29.56
CA GLN A 71 8.01 -17.09 -29.13
C GLN A 71 9.29 -16.68 -29.83
N ARG A 72 10.31 -16.27 -29.05
CA ARG A 72 11.62 -15.92 -29.59
C ARG A 72 12.10 -17.20 -30.26
N ASP A 73 11.96 -17.24 -31.58
CA ASP A 73 12.31 -18.41 -32.36
C ASP A 73 13.73 -18.82 -31.96
N PRO A 74 13.89 -19.98 -31.28
CA PRO A 74 15.19 -20.44 -30.82
C PRO A 74 16.13 -20.70 -32.01
N ASP A 75 15.57 -20.86 -33.21
CA ASP A 75 16.28 -21.05 -34.47
C ASP A 75 16.41 -19.75 -35.28
N ALA A 76 16.00 -18.59 -34.72
CA ALA A 76 16.17 -17.29 -35.36
C ALA A 76 17.64 -17.05 -35.72
N ARG A 77 17.88 -16.60 -36.96
CA ARG A 77 19.22 -16.33 -37.50
C ARG A 77 20.00 -15.40 -36.56
N GLY A 78 21.08 -15.91 -35.95
CA GLY A 78 21.93 -15.16 -35.01
C GLY A 78 21.77 -15.53 -33.53
N ARG A 79 20.88 -16.46 -33.16
CA ARG A 79 20.82 -17.00 -31.80
C ARG A 79 21.48 -18.38 -31.72
N ARG A 80 22.24 -18.63 -30.65
CA ARG A 80 22.75 -19.98 -30.36
C ARG A 80 21.55 -20.87 -30.03
N ARG A 81 21.35 -21.95 -30.79
CA ARG A 81 20.37 -23.01 -30.47
C ARG A 81 20.60 -23.45 -29.02
N PRO A 82 19.56 -23.54 -28.17
CA PRO A 82 19.67 -24.21 -26.89
C PRO A 82 20.27 -25.59 -27.14
N ARG A 83 21.43 -25.88 -26.54
CA ARG A 83 22.05 -27.21 -26.69
C ARG A 83 21.09 -28.21 -26.08
N ALA A 84 20.71 -29.24 -26.85
CA ALA A 84 19.95 -30.37 -26.32
C ALA A 84 20.62 -30.86 -25.02
N PRO A 85 19.86 -31.27 -23.99
CA PRO A 85 20.42 -31.82 -22.77
C PRO A 85 21.47 -32.87 -23.11
N GLY A 86 22.73 -32.53 -22.86
CA GLY A 86 23.86 -33.38 -23.21
C GLY A 86 23.93 -34.53 -22.23
N ARG A 87 23.62 -35.73 -22.73
CA ARG A 87 23.78 -37.05 -22.09
C ARG A 87 22.93 -37.25 -20.82
N PRO A 88 22.10 -38.31 -20.74
CA PRO A 88 21.40 -38.64 -19.51
C PRO A 88 22.43 -38.87 -18.39
N VAL A 89 22.25 -38.13 -17.30
CA VAL A 89 22.99 -38.37 -16.06
C VAL A 89 22.44 -39.69 -15.48
N PRO A 90 23.27 -40.65 -15.07
CA PRO A 90 22.78 -41.87 -14.45
C PRO A 90 22.08 -41.52 -13.15
N THR A 91 20.76 -41.69 -13.08
CA THR A 91 20.03 -41.68 -11.82
C THR A 91 20.15 -43.07 -11.22
N ALA A 92 20.62 -43.16 -9.97
CA ALA A 92 20.82 -44.42 -9.27
C ALA A 92 19.52 -45.25 -9.17
N ALA A 93 19.66 -46.57 -9.29
CA ALA A 93 18.60 -47.57 -9.22
C ALA A 93 18.16 -47.83 -7.77
#